data_AF-A0A7Z9MSB3-F1
#
_entry.id   AF-A0A7Z9MSB3-F1
#
_cell.length_a   1.000
_cell.length_b   1.000
_cell.length_c   1.000
_cell.angle_alpha   90.00
_cell.angle_beta   90.00
_cell.angle_gamma   90.00
#
_symmetry.space_group_name_H-M   'P 1'
#
loop_
_entity.id
_entity.type
_entity.pdbx_description
1 polymer ?
#
loop_
_entity_poly.entity_id
_entity_poly.type
_entity_poly.pdbx_seq_one_letter_code
_entity_poly.pdbx_strand_id
1 'polypeptide(L)'
;MSEYFSNIIYGVKSFLTGMKLTLDHFNNKKERVATLQYPHEKWPIPERNIGFDHAEYNLIRSRLHVDIDDCISCMQCEKFCPVDCIKIDFIKPPKDSDVDCGITSNDTQKKMIVSRFTIDMSECMYCNLCVFPCPEECIYMVGGPNAEKHEIDYEFSQYKRDGMIFEFADATDDMIRDAGGDKWLEQRDAKLKKNSEGVELMGIVPEATPVQVAAPVLETGTAAAKPVTAVKPLGGEFDIKSLNGIADKMCRGIAKKAFMAAKRAGKDTTAILADVAQALSDAGKMTEDIQSILDGLSAPSPEAVTPVVETEGATKAESVAEVPPTTEVKEFDIKDLNVIEDKMARGTAKKAFLAAKRSGEDKVEAVRKALGDAGKLDVAAEKLLNSFTSAAAEPSQPTAVEKTAEPTEEAAAESLAASEPAEDLPLFEIAELNGIDDKMTRGMAKKIYMAGKRADKSRTEVIADLRAGLTEAGKLDDATAAILNNLESGN
;
A
#
# COMPACT_ATOMS: atom_id res chain seq x y z
N MET A 1 45.39 -52.98 1.56
CA MET A 1 44.64 -54.25 1.54
C MET A 1 43.56 -54.28 2.61
N SER A 2 43.88 -54.46 3.91
CA SER A 2 42.86 -54.59 4.98
C SER A 2 41.79 -53.49 4.95
N GLU A 3 42.19 -52.21 5.00
CA GLU A 3 41.29 -51.05 5.01
C GLU A 3 40.33 -50.99 3.82
N TYR A 4 40.76 -51.44 2.64
CA TYR A 4 39.92 -51.47 1.43
C TYR A 4 38.73 -52.43 1.61
N PHE A 5 38.99 -53.63 2.17
CA PHE A 5 37.91 -54.57 2.50
C PHE A 5 37.04 -54.07 3.67
N SER A 6 37.63 -53.44 4.69
CA SER A 6 36.88 -52.81 5.78
C SER A 6 35.92 -51.72 5.27
N ASN A 7 36.35 -50.88 4.32
CA ASN A 7 35.52 -49.84 3.72
C ASN A 7 34.40 -50.42 2.86
N ILE A 8 34.64 -51.51 2.11
CA ILE A 8 33.58 -52.24 1.38
C ILE A 8 32.55 -52.83 2.35
N ILE A 9 33.01 -53.48 3.44
CA ILE A 9 32.12 -54.06 4.46
C ILE A 9 31.29 -52.95 5.13
N TYR A 10 31.89 -51.79 5.42
CA TYR A 10 31.18 -50.63 5.96
C TYR A 10 30.13 -50.09 5.00
N GLY A 11 30.46 -49.93 3.71
CA GLY A 11 29.53 -49.47 2.67
C GLY A 11 28.35 -50.42 2.43
N VAL A 12 28.59 -51.74 2.42
CA VAL A 12 27.52 -52.74 2.34
C VAL A 12 26.65 -52.70 3.60
N LYS A 13 27.25 -52.56 4.80
CA LYS A 13 26.52 -52.47 6.07
C LYS A 13 25.66 -51.20 6.15
N SER A 14 26.15 -50.04 5.70
CA SER A 14 25.37 -48.80 5.69
C SER A 14 24.23 -48.87 4.67
N PHE A 15 24.48 -49.40 3.47
CA PHE A 15 23.45 -49.63 2.46
C PHE A 15 22.33 -50.56 2.97
N LEU A 16 22.67 -51.70 3.58
CA LEU A 16 21.70 -52.62 4.18
C LEU A 16 20.94 -51.98 5.35
N THR A 17 21.56 -51.07 6.10
CA THR A 17 20.90 -50.32 7.18
C THR A 17 19.86 -49.33 6.64
N GLY A 18 20.20 -48.60 5.57
CA GLY A 18 19.26 -47.73 4.86
C GLY A 18 18.11 -48.53 4.22
N MET A 19 18.42 -49.64 3.54
CA MET A 19 17.42 -50.52 2.94
C MET A 19 16.47 -51.13 3.99
N LYS A 20 16.98 -51.50 5.18
CA LYS A 20 16.14 -51.93 6.31
C LYS A 20 15.19 -50.82 6.75
N LEU A 21 15.66 -49.57 6.85
CA LEU A 21 14.81 -48.43 7.23
C LEU A 21 13.72 -48.17 6.18
N THR A 22 14.04 -48.28 4.89
CA THR A 22 13.05 -48.17 3.80
C THR A 22 12.00 -49.28 3.86
N LEU A 23 12.42 -50.53 4.08
CA LEU A 23 11.53 -51.68 4.21
C LEU A 23 10.63 -51.58 5.45
N ASP A 24 11.16 -51.05 6.56
CA ASP A 24 10.42 -50.79 7.80
C ASP A 24 9.33 -49.70 7.61
N HIS A 25 9.58 -48.68 6.77
CA HIS A 25 8.54 -47.72 6.37
C HIS A 25 7.51 -48.33 5.41
N PHE A 26 7.94 -49.19 4.48
CA PHE A 26 7.03 -49.86 3.54
C PHE A 26 6.08 -50.86 4.25
N ASN A 27 6.59 -51.59 5.24
CA ASN A 27 5.80 -52.53 6.03
C ASN A 27 4.80 -51.79 6.94
N ASN A 28 5.27 -50.78 7.68
CA ASN A 28 4.45 -49.99 8.62
C ASN A 28 3.68 -48.86 7.92
N LYS A 29 3.44 -48.96 6.61
CA LYS A 29 2.84 -47.88 5.79
C LYS A 29 1.49 -47.41 6.29
N LYS A 30 0.66 -48.28 6.91
CA LYS A 30 -0.65 -47.87 7.46
C LYS A 30 -0.54 -46.88 8.62
N GLU A 31 0.57 -46.87 9.34
CA GLU A 31 0.79 -46.05 10.54
C GLU A 31 1.74 -44.87 10.27
N ARG A 32 2.64 -45.01 9.28
CA ARG A 32 3.67 -44.00 8.96
C ARG A 32 3.40 -43.18 7.70
N VAL A 33 2.33 -43.47 6.96
CA VAL A 33 1.93 -42.65 5.80
C VAL A 33 1.11 -41.46 6.31
N ALA A 34 1.71 -40.26 6.22
CA ALA A 34 1.04 -38.99 6.52
C ALA A 34 0.19 -38.45 5.35
N THR A 35 -0.09 -39.26 4.32
CA THR A 35 -0.95 -38.85 3.19
C THR A 35 -2.39 -39.28 3.43
N LEU A 36 -3.31 -38.35 3.25
CA LEU A 36 -4.74 -38.50 3.43
C LEU A 36 -5.44 -38.48 2.05
N GLN A 37 -6.42 -39.36 1.82
CA GLN A 37 -7.01 -39.62 0.50
C GLN A 37 -8.10 -38.61 0.10
N TYR A 38 -7.67 -37.38 -0.18
CA TYR A 38 -8.53 -36.35 -0.77
C TYR A 38 -9.11 -36.83 -2.13
N PRO A 39 -10.41 -36.67 -2.41
CA PRO A 39 -11.42 -35.92 -1.65
C PRO A 39 -12.28 -36.76 -0.70
N HIS A 40 -12.06 -38.08 -0.60
CA HIS A 40 -12.88 -38.99 0.22
C HIS A 40 -12.62 -38.82 1.71
N GLU A 41 -11.36 -38.59 2.06
CA GLU A 41 -10.94 -38.14 3.38
C GLU A 41 -10.64 -36.64 3.27
N LYS A 42 -10.92 -35.88 4.34
CA LYS A 42 -10.53 -34.48 4.49
C LYS A 42 -9.77 -34.33 5.80
N TRP A 43 -8.80 -33.40 5.85
CA TRP A 43 -8.07 -33.14 7.08
C TRP A 43 -9.06 -32.66 8.15
N PRO A 44 -9.04 -33.25 9.37
CA PRO A 44 -9.79 -32.68 10.48
C PRO A 44 -9.29 -31.26 10.76
N ILE A 45 -10.16 -30.41 11.29
CA ILE A 45 -9.82 -29.05 11.69
C ILE A 45 -8.59 -29.14 12.62
N PRO A 46 -7.47 -28.45 12.34
CA PRO A 46 -6.30 -28.55 13.21
C PRO A 46 -6.65 -28.01 14.60
N GLU A 47 -6.68 -28.91 15.60
CA GLU A 47 -6.81 -28.60 17.04
C GLU A 47 -5.53 -27.91 17.55
N ARG A 48 -5.26 -26.74 16.99
CA ARG A 48 -4.08 -25.95 17.26
C ARG A 48 -4.39 -25.08 18.47
N ASN A 49 -4.15 -25.63 19.66
CA ASN A 49 -4.29 -24.90 20.91
C ASN A 49 -3.26 -23.76 20.98
N ILE A 50 -3.66 -22.55 20.57
CA ILE A 50 -2.81 -21.34 20.52
C ILE A 50 -2.94 -20.49 21.80
N GLY A 51 -3.56 -21.01 22.87
CA GLY A 51 -3.93 -20.22 24.04
C GLY A 51 -5.21 -19.40 23.89
N PHE A 52 -6.03 -19.69 22.87
CA PHE A 52 -7.36 -19.13 22.65
C PHE A 52 -8.37 -20.27 22.49
N ASP A 53 -9.62 -20.06 22.95
CA ASP A 53 -10.68 -21.04 22.76
C ASP A 53 -11.07 -21.15 21.27
N HIS A 54 -11.42 -22.35 20.83
CA HIS A 54 -12.00 -22.60 19.52
C HIS A 54 -13.37 -21.90 19.37
N ALA A 55 -14.04 -21.58 20.49
CA ALA A 55 -15.24 -20.74 20.53
C ALA A 55 -14.98 -19.23 20.31
N GLU A 56 -13.72 -18.76 20.33
CA GLU A 56 -13.38 -17.35 20.08
C GLU A 56 -12.61 -17.11 18.76
N TYR A 57 -11.99 -18.13 18.15
CA TYR A 57 -11.08 -17.93 17.01
C TYR A 57 -11.25 -18.91 15.83
N ASN A 58 -11.27 -18.35 14.62
CA ASN A 58 -11.26 -19.10 13.35
C ASN A 58 -9.93 -19.85 13.14
N LEU A 59 -9.86 -21.11 13.58
CA LEU A 59 -8.69 -22.00 13.47
C LEU A 59 -8.14 -22.12 12.03
N ILE A 60 -9.06 -22.12 11.05
CA ILE A 60 -8.80 -22.09 9.61
C ILE A 60 -9.26 -20.73 9.10
N ARG A 61 -8.53 -20.16 8.14
CA ARG A 61 -8.93 -18.93 7.45
C ARG A 61 -9.46 -19.30 6.07
N SER A 62 -10.73 -19.00 5.84
CA SER A 62 -11.59 -19.55 4.77
C SER A 62 -12.26 -18.43 3.98
N ARG A 63 -13.27 -18.74 3.15
CA ARG A 63 -14.08 -17.72 2.48
C ARG A 63 -14.73 -16.76 3.50
N LEU A 64 -14.83 -15.48 3.15
CA LEU A 64 -15.64 -14.52 3.92
C LEU A 64 -17.12 -14.65 3.52
N HIS A 65 -18.02 -14.64 4.51
CA HIS A 65 -19.46 -14.43 4.32
C HIS A 65 -19.89 -13.10 4.94
N VAL A 66 -21.03 -12.57 4.49
CA VAL A 66 -21.60 -11.31 4.96
C VAL A 66 -23.11 -11.44 5.10
N ASP A 67 -23.59 -11.34 6.33
CA ASP A 67 -25.02 -11.26 6.64
C ASP A 67 -25.50 -9.83 6.30
N ILE A 68 -26.08 -9.66 5.12
CA ILE A 68 -26.45 -8.32 4.62
C ILE A 68 -27.57 -7.66 5.43
N ASP A 69 -28.42 -8.47 6.05
CA ASP A 69 -29.43 -8.06 7.03
C ASP A 69 -28.80 -7.31 8.22
N ASP A 70 -27.69 -7.80 8.76
CA ASP A 70 -26.96 -7.15 9.87
C ASP A 70 -26.02 -6.02 9.40
N CYS A 71 -25.89 -5.77 8.09
CA CYS A 71 -24.92 -4.80 7.56
C CYS A 71 -25.42 -3.35 7.60
N ILE A 72 -24.87 -2.54 8.50
CA ILE A 72 -25.19 -1.10 8.65
C ILE A 72 -24.37 -0.15 7.74
N SER A 73 -23.72 -0.64 6.68
CA SER A 73 -22.86 0.14 5.76
C SER A 73 -21.83 1.08 6.41
N CYS A 74 -21.21 0.69 7.53
CA CYS A 74 -20.22 1.51 8.23
C CYS A 74 -18.88 1.72 7.46
N MET A 75 -18.65 0.97 6.38
CA MET A 75 -17.39 0.88 5.61
C MET A 75 -16.14 0.51 6.42
N GLN A 76 -16.29 0.00 7.65
CA GLN A 76 -15.14 -0.26 8.53
C GLN A 76 -14.30 -1.44 8.03
N CYS A 77 -14.96 -2.51 7.57
CA CYS A 77 -14.32 -3.69 6.98
C CYS A 77 -13.57 -3.40 5.67
N GLU A 78 -14.05 -2.46 4.83
CA GLU A 78 -13.34 -1.96 3.65
C GLU A 78 -12.09 -1.17 4.05
N LYS A 79 -12.21 -0.17 4.93
CA LYS A 79 -11.10 0.68 5.38
C LYS A 79 -9.97 -0.08 6.10
N PHE A 80 -10.28 -1.20 6.75
CA PHE A 80 -9.30 -2.06 7.43
C PHE A 80 -8.73 -3.17 6.52
N CYS A 81 -9.17 -3.28 5.27
CA CYS A 81 -8.67 -4.27 4.33
C CYS A 81 -7.27 -3.88 3.80
N PRO A 82 -6.19 -4.64 4.05
CA PRO A 82 -4.83 -4.27 3.65
C PRO A 82 -4.58 -4.35 2.13
N VAL A 83 -5.55 -4.86 1.37
CA VAL A 83 -5.51 -5.09 -0.09
C VAL A 83 -6.70 -4.45 -0.82
N ASP A 84 -7.57 -3.71 -0.12
CA ASP A 84 -8.73 -3.01 -0.68
C ASP A 84 -9.78 -3.88 -1.44
N CYS A 85 -9.69 -5.22 -1.31
CA CYS A 85 -10.53 -6.20 -2.04
C CYS A 85 -12.03 -6.22 -1.68
N ILE A 86 -12.45 -5.41 -0.70
CA ILE A 86 -13.86 -5.23 -0.31
C ILE A 86 -14.31 -3.88 -0.85
N LYS A 87 -15.49 -3.80 -1.47
CA LYS A 87 -16.06 -2.56 -2.01
C LYS A 87 -17.53 -2.42 -1.59
N ILE A 88 -17.85 -1.34 -0.88
CA ILE A 88 -19.18 -1.09 -0.31
C ILE A 88 -19.74 0.22 -0.85
N ASP A 89 -20.70 0.14 -1.76
CA ASP A 89 -21.52 1.30 -2.15
C ASP A 89 -22.82 1.27 -1.33
N PHE A 90 -23.26 2.45 -0.87
CA PHE A 90 -24.45 2.59 -0.05
C PHE A 90 -25.26 3.83 -0.44
N ILE A 91 -26.57 3.76 -0.22
CA ILE A 91 -27.49 4.88 -0.43
C ILE A 91 -28.07 5.26 0.92
N LYS A 92 -28.24 6.57 1.13
CA LYS A 92 -28.84 7.12 2.33
C LYS A 92 -30.17 7.78 1.97
N PRO A 93 -31.32 7.22 2.38
CA PRO A 93 -32.61 7.86 2.17
C PRO A 93 -32.65 9.30 2.73
N PRO A 94 -33.45 10.19 2.13
CA PRO A 94 -33.72 11.49 2.73
C PRO A 94 -34.37 11.33 4.11
N LYS A 95 -34.24 12.34 4.98
CA LYS A 95 -34.75 12.27 6.36
C LYS A 95 -36.27 12.18 6.46
N ASP A 96 -36.95 12.53 5.38
CA ASP A 96 -38.40 12.78 5.31
C ASP A 96 -39.13 11.72 4.46
N SER A 97 -38.46 10.58 4.17
CA SER A 97 -39.06 9.42 3.48
C SER A 97 -39.27 8.25 4.45
N ASP A 98 -40.45 7.63 4.41
CA ASP A 98 -40.83 6.44 5.21
C ASP A 98 -40.16 5.13 4.75
N VAL A 99 -38.94 5.19 4.19
CA VAL A 99 -38.18 4.03 3.72
C VAL A 99 -37.50 3.35 4.91
N ASP A 100 -38.14 2.31 5.44
CA ASP A 100 -37.50 1.44 6.44
C ASP A 100 -36.34 0.66 5.80
N CYS A 101 -35.16 0.80 6.38
CA CYS A 101 -33.94 0.10 5.97
C CYS A 101 -33.76 -1.25 6.72
N GLY A 102 -34.67 -1.58 7.64
CA GLY A 102 -34.61 -2.73 8.52
C GLY A 102 -33.87 -2.47 9.85
N ILE A 103 -33.81 -3.50 10.68
CA ILE A 103 -33.16 -3.53 12.00
C ILE A 103 -32.24 -4.77 12.03
N THR A 104 -31.04 -4.64 12.58
CA THR A 104 -30.11 -5.78 12.74
C THR A 104 -30.52 -6.70 13.88
N SER A 105 -29.93 -7.89 13.91
CA SER A 105 -30.04 -8.88 15.01
C SER A 105 -29.59 -8.35 16.39
N ASN A 106 -28.94 -7.18 16.45
CA ASN A 106 -28.50 -6.51 17.67
C ASN A 106 -29.38 -5.28 18.03
N ASP A 107 -30.60 -5.19 17.50
CA ASP A 107 -31.55 -4.07 17.63
C ASP A 107 -31.05 -2.72 17.04
N THR A 108 -30.03 -2.72 16.16
CA THR A 108 -29.57 -1.49 15.49
C THR A 108 -30.45 -1.17 14.27
N GLN A 109 -31.23 -0.09 14.35
CA GLN A 109 -31.95 0.46 13.19
C GLN A 109 -30.98 0.87 12.07
N LYS A 110 -31.10 0.26 10.89
CA LYS A 110 -30.35 0.61 9.67
C LYS A 110 -30.81 1.99 9.18
N LYS A 111 -29.89 2.77 8.62
CA LYS A 111 -30.10 4.18 8.19
C LYS A 111 -29.63 4.44 6.75
N MET A 112 -29.18 3.39 6.08
CA MET A 112 -28.56 3.36 4.77
C MET A 112 -28.85 1.98 4.18
N ILE A 113 -29.13 1.93 2.88
CA ILE A 113 -29.35 0.69 2.12
C ILE A 113 -28.03 0.34 1.42
N VAL A 114 -27.65 -0.94 1.46
CA VAL A 114 -26.41 -1.43 0.86
C VAL A 114 -26.64 -1.66 -0.64
N SER A 115 -26.31 -0.69 -1.48
CA SER A 115 -26.54 -0.82 -2.93
C SER A 115 -25.54 -1.76 -3.60
N ARG A 116 -24.37 -1.96 -3.00
CA ARG A 116 -23.41 -2.98 -3.40
C ARG A 116 -22.49 -3.37 -2.24
N PHE A 117 -22.27 -4.67 -2.08
CA PHE A 117 -21.24 -5.23 -1.20
C PHE A 117 -20.55 -6.35 -1.96
N THR A 118 -19.35 -6.10 -2.51
CA THR A 118 -18.56 -7.12 -3.22
C THR A 118 -17.23 -7.38 -2.54
N ILE A 119 -16.85 -8.65 -2.43
CA ILE A 119 -15.52 -9.11 -1.99
C ILE A 119 -14.84 -9.87 -3.13
N ASP A 120 -13.67 -9.40 -3.58
CA ASP A 120 -12.82 -10.17 -4.47
C ASP A 120 -11.92 -11.13 -3.66
N MET A 121 -12.30 -12.41 -3.65
CA MET A 121 -11.57 -13.48 -2.96
C MET A 121 -10.31 -13.95 -3.72
N SER A 122 -10.06 -13.44 -4.94
CA SER A 122 -8.78 -13.59 -5.65
C SER A 122 -7.74 -12.52 -5.27
N GLU A 123 -8.18 -11.38 -4.73
CA GLU A 123 -7.30 -10.36 -4.15
C GLU A 123 -7.18 -10.47 -2.62
N CYS A 124 -8.16 -11.09 -1.96
CA CYS A 124 -8.15 -11.29 -0.51
C CYS A 124 -6.94 -12.12 -0.02
N MET A 125 -6.22 -11.60 0.98
CA MET A 125 -5.09 -12.30 1.63
C MET A 125 -5.47 -13.09 2.90
N TYR A 126 -6.76 -13.39 3.11
CA TYR A 126 -7.26 -14.24 4.20
C TYR A 126 -6.71 -13.83 5.60
N CYS A 127 -6.74 -12.53 5.91
CA CYS A 127 -6.11 -11.97 7.11
C CYS A 127 -7.03 -11.85 8.34
N ASN A 128 -8.35 -11.99 8.18
CA ASN A 128 -9.39 -11.79 9.19
C ASN A 128 -9.50 -10.35 9.78
N LEU A 129 -8.70 -9.38 9.29
CA LEU A 129 -8.68 -7.99 9.77
C LEU A 129 -9.96 -7.19 9.44
N CYS A 130 -10.79 -7.68 8.52
CA CYS A 130 -12.07 -7.07 8.16
C CYS A 130 -13.24 -7.49 9.08
N VAL A 131 -13.07 -8.57 9.86
CA VAL A 131 -14.07 -9.11 10.79
C VAL A 131 -14.06 -8.36 12.12
N PHE A 132 -12.88 -8.26 12.76
CA PHE A 132 -12.68 -7.59 14.06
C PHE A 132 -13.23 -6.15 14.18
N PRO A 133 -13.16 -5.27 13.16
CA PRO A 133 -13.71 -3.91 13.26
C PRO A 133 -15.21 -3.81 12.90
N CYS A 134 -15.90 -4.92 12.65
CA CYS A 134 -17.33 -4.90 12.35
C CYS A 134 -18.17 -4.73 13.63
N PRO A 135 -18.96 -3.66 13.79
CA PRO A 135 -19.69 -3.39 15.03
C PRO A 135 -20.90 -4.31 15.26
N GLU A 136 -21.43 -4.91 14.18
CA GLU A 136 -22.59 -5.81 14.19
C GLU A 136 -22.18 -7.27 13.97
N GLU A 137 -20.87 -7.56 13.87
CA GLU A 137 -20.28 -8.88 13.55
C GLU A 137 -20.76 -9.53 12.22
N CYS A 138 -21.47 -8.77 11.37
CA CYS A 138 -22.10 -9.26 10.13
C CYS A 138 -21.16 -9.87 9.07
N ILE A 139 -19.85 -9.57 9.11
CA ILE A 139 -18.84 -10.15 8.21
C ILE A 139 -17.90 -11.06 8.99
N TYR A 140 -17.74 -12.31 8.54
CA TYR A 140 -16.96 -13.35 9.21
C TYR A 140 -16.36 -14.33 8.20
N MET A 141 -15.38 -15.14 8.64
CA MET A 141 -14.91 -16.29 7.87
C MET A 141 -15.81 -17.50 8.16
N VAL A 142 -16.08 -18.32 7.14
CA VAL A 142 -16.95 -19.51 7.29
C VAL A 142 -16.23 -20.66 8.01
N GLY A 143 -16.83 -21.20 9.07
CA GLY A 143 -16.17 -22.16 9.95
C GLY A 143 -15.24 -21.54 11.01
N GLY A 144 -15.28 -22.11 12.21
CA GLY A 144 -14.83 -21.48 13.45
C GLY A 144 -16.03 -21.27 14.38
N PRO A 145 -16.05 -20.24 15.25
CA PRO A 145 -17.20 -19.95 16.11
C PRO A 145 -18.52 -19.77 15.35
N ASN A 146 -18.48 -19.18 14.16
CA ASN A 146 -19.67 -18.95 13.33
C ASN A 146 -20.05 -20.15 12.44
N ALA A 147 -19.59 -21.36 12.77
CA ALA A 147 -19.96 -22.59 12.05
C ALA A 147 -21.47 -22.90 12.10
N GLU A 148 -22.19 -22.38 13.11
CA GLU A 148 -23.65 -22.47 13.19
C GLU A 148 -24.37 -21.67 12.08
N LYS A 149 -23.73 -20.61 11.55
CA LYS A 149 -24.23 -19.85 10.41
C LYS A 149 -23.86 -20.52 9.08
N HIS A 150 -22.59 -20.87 8.89
CA HIS A 150 -22.10 -21.52 7.66
C HIS A 150 -20.99 -22.55 7.90
N GLU A 151 -21.12 -23.69 7.20
CA GLU A 151 -20.10 -24.74 7.12
C GLU A 151 -18.77 -24.24 6.53
N ILE A 152 -17.68 -24.96 6.83
CA ILE A 152 -16.32 -24.55 6.47
C ILE A 152 -16.05 -24.76 4.98
N ASP A 153 -16.12 -23.69 4.20
CA ASP A 153 -15.76 -23.69 2.78
C ASP A 153 -14.35 -23.13 2.54
N TYR A 154 -13.44 -24.05 2.21
CA TYR A 154 -12.10 -23.77 1.66
C TYR A 154 -11.93 -24.34 0.23
N GLU A 155 -13.00 -24.81 -0.40
CA GLU A 155 -12.98 -25.56 -1.68
C GLU A 155 -13.67 -24.82 -2.84
N PHE A 156 -14.07 -23.56 -2.62
CA PHE A 156 -14.73 -22.62 -3.53
C PHE A 156 -13.92 -22.17 -4.78
N SER A 157 -13.07 -23.04 -5.34
CA SER A 157 -12.25 -22.76 -6.52
C SER A 157 -13.09 -22.60 -7.80
N GLN A 158 -12.76 -21.61 -8.63
CA GLN A 158 -13.54 -21.23 -9.81
C GLN A 158 -12.71 -21.24 -11.10
N TYR A 159 -13.34 -21.60 -12.23
CA TYR A 159 -12.70 -21.64 -13.55
C TYR A 159 -12.46 -20.27 -14.19
N LYS A 160 -13.10 -19.21 -13.68
CA LYS A 160 -12.93 -17.82 -14.13
C LYS A 160 -12.66 -16.93 -12.92
N ARG A 161 -11.83 -15.90 -13.08
CA ARG A 161 -11.58 -14.90 -12.00
C ARG A 161 -12.89 -14.23 -11.56
N ASP A 162 -13.78 -13.93 -12.49
CA ASP A 162 -15.06 -13.27 -12.21
C ASP A 162 -15.91 -14.03 -11.17
N GLY A 163 -15.81 -15.37 -11.12
CA GLY A 163 -16.51 -16.20 -10.12
C GLY A 163 -15.92 -16.15 -8.71
N MET A 164 -14.74 -15.54 -8.54
CA MET A 164 -14.11 -15.27 -7.23
C MET A 164 -14.55 -13.91 -6.65
N ILE A 165 -15.35 -13.13 -7.39
CA ILE A 165 -15.95 -11.88 -6.92
C ILE A 165 -17.33 -12.24 -6.37
N PHE A 166 -17.47 -12.25 -5.05
CA PHE A 166 -18.72 -12.57 -4.37
C PHE A 166 -19.48 -11.28 -4.07
N GLU A 167 -20.75 -11.22 -4.47
CA GLU A 167 -21.66 -10.11 -4.20
C GLU A 167 -22.69 -10.54 -3.14
N PHE A 168 -22.86 -9.70 -2.12
CA PHE A 168 -23.70 -9.95 -0.95
C PHE A 168 -24.83 -8.94 -0.79
N ALA A 169 -24.93 -7.93 -1.66
CA ALA A 169 -26.02 -6.97 -1.62
C ALA A 169 -27.33 -7.58 -2.17
N ASP A 170 -28.41 -7.39 -1.42
CA ASP A 170 -29.77 -7.84 -1.67
C ASP A 170 -30.68 -6.73 -2.24
N ALA A 171 -30.26 -5.47 -2.10
CA ALA A 171 -31.05 -4.28 -2.44
C ALA A 171 -31.52 -4.28 -3.91
N THR A 172 -32.83 -4.30 -4.11
CA THR A 172 -33.44 -4.25 -5.44
C THR A 172 -33.38 -2.84 -6.05
N ASP A 173 -33.42 -2.77 -7.39
CA ASP A 173 -33.45 -1.50 -8.14
C ASP A 173 -34.58 -0.55 -7.68
N ASP A 174 -35.72 -1.08 -7.24
CA ASP A 174 -36.85 -0.27 -6.78
C ASP A 174 -36.63 0.26 -5.36
N MET A 175 -36.12 -0.55 -4.43
CA MET A 175 -35.67 -0.07 -3.10
C MET A 175 -34.58 1.01 -3.24
N ILE A 176 -33.72 0.88 -4.25
CA ILE A 176 -32.68 1.85 -4.59
C ILE A 176 -33.28 3.16 -5.13
N ARG A 177 -34.35 3.12 -5.94
CA ARG A 177 -35.09 4.30 -6.40
C ARG A 177 -35.80 5.01 -5.25
N ASP A 178 -36.53 4.26 -4.43
CA ASP A 178 -37.29 4.79 -3.28
C ASP A 178 -36.36 5.48 -2.26
N ALA A 179 -35.12 4.99 -2.12
CA ALA A 179 -34.07 5.62 -1.32
C ALA A 179 -33.42 6.88 -1.96
N GLY A 180 -33.87 7.33 -3.13
CA GLY A 180 -33.31 8.46 -3.88
C GLY A 180 -32.02 8.14 -4.65
N GLY A 181 -31.81 6.87 -4.99
CA GLY A 181 -30.57 6.33 -5.56
C GLY A 181 -30.43 6.39 -7.08
N ASP A 182 -31.31 7.08 -7.81
CA ASP A 182 -31.35 7.06 -9.29
C ASP A 182 -29.98 7.32 -9.94
N LYS A 183 -29.23 8.31 -9.42
CA LYS A 183 -27.90 8.67 -9.91
C LYS A 183 -26.87 7.55 -9.77
N TRP A 184 -27.06 6.63 -8.82
CA TRP A 184 -26.22 5.45 -8.66
C TRP A 184 -26.59 4.38 -9.68
N LEU A 185 -27.89 4.16 -9.95
CA LEU A 185 -28.35 3.29 -11.04
C LEU A 185 -27.84 3.78 -12.41
N GLU A 186 -27.99 5.08 -12.71
CA GLU A 186 -27.45 5.69 -13.95
C GLU A 186 -25.94 5.40 -14.12
N GLN A 187 -25.16 5.51 -13.03
CA GLN A 187 -23.71 5.25 -13.04
C GLN A 187 -23.38 3.76 -13.17
N ARG A 188 -24.13 2.88 -12.48
CA ARG A 188 -24.02 1.42 -12.58
C ARG A 188 -24.31 0.97 -14.01
N ASP A 189 -25.44 1.38 -14.56
CA ASP A 189 -25.93 0.94 -15.87
C ASP A 189 -25.05 1.49 -17.00
N ALA A 190 -24.58 2.74 -16.90
CA ALA A 190 -23.58 3.29 -17.82
C ALA A 190 -22.22 2.59 -17.74
N LYS A 191 -21.87 1.98 -16.59
CA LYS A 191 -20.65 1.16 -16.44
C LYS A 191 -20.86 -0.26 -16.99
N LEU A 192 -22.01 -0.88 -16.73
CA LEU A 192 -22.40 -2.17 -17.31
C LEU A 192 -22.44 -2.11 -18.84
N LYS A 193 -23.02 -1.03 -19.41
CA LYS A 193 -23.05 -0.81 -20.86
C LYS A 193 -21.65 -0.72 -21.47
N LYS A 194 -20.73 0.02 -20.84
CA LYS A 194 -19.32 0.10 -21.28
C LYS A 194 -18.61 -1.24 -21.17
N ASN A 195 -18.93 -2.06 -20.17
CA ASN A 195 -18.39 -3.41 -20.05
C ASN A 195 -18.90 -4.31 -21.20
N SER A 196 -20.19 -4.27 -21.55
CA SER A 196 -20.71 -5.03 -22.70
C SER A 196 -20.14 -4.55 -24.05
N GLU A 197 -20.08 -3.24 -24.27
CA GLU A 197 -19.41 -2.64 -25.44
C GLU A 197 -17.93 -3.09 -25.53
N GLY A 198 -17.24 -3.18 -24.39
CA GLY A 198 -15.87 -3.67 -24.29
C GLY A 198 -15.67 -5.16 -24.61
N VAL A 199 -16.71 -6.00 -24.47
CA VAL A 199 -16.66 -7.43 -24.84
C VAL A 199 -16.89 -7.63 -26.33
N GLU A 200 -17.70 -6.78 -26.97
CA GLU A 200 -17.92 -6.81 -28.42
C GLU A 200 -16.71 -6.28 -29.22
N LEU A 201 -15.90 -5.40 -28.61
CA LEU A 201 -14.66 -4.87 -29.16
C LEU A 201 -13.52 -5.90 -29.16
N MET A 202 -13.59 -6.85 -30.11
CA MET A 202 -12.63 -7.93 -30.40
C MET A 202 -11.19 -7.50 -30.78
N GLY A 203 -10.74 -6.31 -30.40
CA GLY A 203 -9.38 -5.79 -30.66
C GLY A 203 -9.06 -5.46 -32.12
N ILE A 204 -9.97 -5.74 -33.06
CA ILE A 204 -9.81 -5.43 -34.48
C ILE A 204 -10.00 -3.93 -34.68
N VAL A 205 -8.89 -3.18 -34.73
CA VAL A 205 -8.88 -1.83 -35.31
C VAL A 205 -9.29 -1.98 -36.78
N PRO A 206 -10.37 -1.33 -37.26
CA PRO A 206 -10.71 -1.35 -38.66
C PRO A 206 -9.66 -0.56 -39.44
N GLU A 207 -8.69 -1.26 -40.03
CA GLU A 207 -7.74 -0.64 -40.96
C GLU A 207 -8.55 -0.11 -42.15
N ALA A 208 -8.65 1.21 -42.26
CA ALA A 208 -9.60 1.87 -43.15
C ALA A 208 -9.32 1.48 -44.60
N THR A 209 -10.16 0.61 -45.17
CA THR A 209 -9.96 0.02 -46.49
C THR A 209 -9.74 1.11 -47.53
N PRO A 210 -8.59 1.17 -48.22
CA PRO A 210 -8.34 2.18 -49.23
C PRO A 210 -9.41 2.11 -50.31
N VAL A 211 -10.16 3.21 -50.49
CA VAL A 211 -11.22 3.29 -51.49
C VAL A 211 -10.59 3.04 -52.87
N GLN A 212 -11.00 1.95 -53.52
CA GLN A 212 -10.45 1.55 -54.81
C GLN A 212 -10.90 2.54 -55.89
N VAL A 213 -10.04 3.52 -56.19
CA VAL A 213 -10.17 4.36 -57.38
C VAL A 213 -9.92 3.47 -58.59
N ALA A 214 -10.92 3.36 -59.48
CA ALA A 214 -10.85 2.49 -60.65
C ALA A 214 -9.70 2.90 -61.59
N ALA A 215 -8.86 1.92 -61.95
CA ALA A 215 -7.74 2.14 -62.86
C ALA A 215 -8.21 2.19 -64.33
N PRO A 216 -7.74 3.14 -65.15
CA PRO A 216 -7.86 3.06 -66.60
C PRO A 216 -6.89 2.00 -67.18
N VAL A 217 -7.11 1.64 -68.45
CA VAL A 217 -6.51 0.46 -69.10
C VAL A 217 -5.02 0.65 -69.44
N LEU A 218 -4.25 -0.45 -69.37
CA LEU A 218 -2.84 -0.55 -69.79
C LEU A 218 -2.64 -0.37 -71.29
N GLU A 219 -1.50 0.20 -71.68
CA GLU A 219 -0.73 -0.25 -72.86
C GLU A 219 0.80 -0.26 -72.55
N THR A 220 1.57 -0.84 -73.48
CA THR A 220 2.94 -1.39 -73.31
C THR A 220 4.10 -0.37 -73.22
N GLY A 221 5.26 -0.72 -72.63
CA GLY A 221 6.39 0.24 -72.63
C GLY A 221 7.87 -0.11 -72.29
N THR A 222 8.27 -1.29 -71.79
CA THR A 222 9.70 -1.71 -71.66
C THR A 222 10.61 -1.00 -70.60
N ALA A 223 11.78 -1.63 -70.36
CA ALA A 223 13.03 -1.15 -69.72
C ALA A 223 13.14 -1.16 -68.16
N ALA A 224 14.28 -1.62 -67.68
CA ALA A 224 14.54 -1.98 -66.27
C ALA A 224 15.43 -0.97 -65.51
N ALA A 225 15.20 -0.80 -64.20
CA ALA A 225 16.22 -0.62 -63.15
C ALA A 225 15.58 -0.51 -61.74
N LYS A 226 16.32 -0.86 -60.68
CA LYS A 226 16.02 -0.44 -59.28
C LYS A 226 16.63 0.96 -59.04
N PRO A 227 16.07 1.81 -58.16
CA PRO A 227 16.53 1.77 -56.76
C PRO A 227 15.49 2.16 -55.66
N VAL A 228 15.73 1.59 -54.47
CA VAL A 228 15.71 2.19 -53.11
C VAL A 228 14.58 3.14 -52.66
N THR A 229 14.12 2.88 -51.43
CA THR A 229 13.19 3.64 -50.57
C THR A 229 13.41 5.16 -50.51
N ALA A 230 12.32 5.93 -50.51
CA ALA A 230 12.28 7.36 -50.16
C ALA A 230 11.59 7.59 -48.78
N VAL A 231 12.03 8.63 -48.08
CA VAL A 231 11.81 8.85 -46.63
C VAL A 231 10.53 9.66 -46.33
N LYS A 232 9.90 9.39 -45.18
CA LYS A 232 8.77 10.17 -44.61
C LYS A 232 9.28 11.53 -44.08
N PRO A 233 8.61 12.67 -44.36
CA PRO A 233 9.09 13.98 -43.93
C PRO A 233 9.11 14.13 -42.41
N LEU A 234 10.16 14.76 -41.88
CA LEU A 234 10.24 15.19 -40.48
C LEU A 234 9.56 16.56 -40.31
N GLY A 235 8.63 16.64 -39.36
CA GLY A 235 8.23 17.89 -38.71
C GLY A 235 8.45 17.74 -37.21
N GLY A 236 9.13 18.68 -36.57
CA GLY A 236 9.43 18.62 -35.14
C GLY A 236 8.19 18.87 -34.29
N GLU A 237 7.78 17.89 -33.48
CA GLU A 237 6.63 18.05 -32.59
C GLU A 237 6.98 18.90 -31.37
N PHE A 238 6.18 19.94 -31.10
CA PHE A 238 6.34 20.81 -29.94
C PHE A 238 5.96 20.06 -28.64
N ASP A 239 6.94 19.73 -27.81
CA ASP A 239 6.77 18.92 -26.58
C ASP A 239 6.74 19.79 -25.29
N ILE A 240 6.08 19.26 -24.25
CA ILE A 240 5.93 19.89 -22.92
C ILE A 240 7.28 20.21 -22.23
N LYS A 241 8.37 19.59 -22.69
CA LYS A 241 9.73 19.82 -22.20
C LYS A 241 10.27 21.19 -22.61
N SER A 242 9.85 21.77 -23.73
CA SER A 242 10.31 23.09 -24.19
C SER A 242 9.95 24.20 -23.20
N LEU A 243 8.84 24.04 -22.48
CA LEU A 243 8.40 24.97 -21.43
C LEU A 243 9.24 24.89 -20.13
N ASN A 244 10.29 24.05 -20.06
CA ASN A 244 11.16 23.97 -18.88
C ASN A 244 12.05 25.20 -18.67
N GLY A 245 12.30 26.01 -19.71
CA GLY A 245 13.12 27.22 -19.63
C GLY A 245 12.50 28.36 -18.79
N ILE A 246 11.19 28.31 -18.53
CA ILE A 246 10.50 29.31 -17.70
C ILE A 246 10.97 29.14 -16.25
N ALA A 247 11.81 30.07 -15.76
CA ALA A 247 12.45 29.99 -14.45
C ALA A 247 11.42 29.81 -13.30
N ASP A 248 10.40 30.68 -13.22
CA ASP A 248 9.37 30.58 -12.18
C ASP A 248 8.55 29.27 -12.29
N LYS A 249 8.42 28.60 -11.15
CA LYS A 249 7.64 27.38 -10.96
C LYS A 249 6.14 27.60 -11.21
N MET A 250 5.59 28.78 -10.89
CA MET A 250 4.16 29.05 -11.07
C MET A 250 3.82 29.36 -12.53
N CYS A 251 4.58 30.22 -13.21
CA CYS A 251 4.47 30.45 -14.65
C CYS A 251 4.66 29.15 -15.45
N ARG A 252 5.68 28.34 -15.10
CA ARG A 252 5.91 27.01 -15.71
C ARG A 252 4.72 26.06 -15.52
N GLY A 253 4.05 26.12 -14.37
CA GLY A 253 2.82 25.37 -14.10
C GLY A 253 1.63 25.82 -14.95
N ILE A 254 1.42 27.13 -15.06
CA ILE A 254 0.36 27.74 -15.89
C ILE A 254 0.57 27.39 -17.36
N ALA A 255 1.77 27.62 -17.90
CA ALA A 255 2.12 27.33 -19.28
C ALA A 255 1.91 25.84 -19.63
N LYS A 256 2.35 24.91 -18.76
CA LYS A 256 2.13 23.47 -18.98
C LYS A 256 0.67 23.06 -18.87
N LYS A 257 -0.14 23.71 -18.03
CA LYS A 257 -1.59 23.49 -17.95
C LYS A 257 -2.29 23.95 -19.23
N ALA A 258 -1.93 25.13 -19.75
CA ALA A 258 -2.45 25.66 -21.01
C ALA A 258 -2.05 24.77 -22.21
N PHE A 259 -0.77 24.40 -22.32
CA PHE A 259 -0.27 23.45 -23.33
C PHE A 259 -1.03 22.11 -23.33
N MET A 260 -1.26 21.53 -22.14
CA MET A 260 -2.04 20.29 -22.01
C MET A 260 -3.52 20.45 -22.36
N ALA A 261 -4.12 21.62 -22.15
CA ALA A 261 -5.48 21.92 -22.59
C ALA A 261 -5.56 22.08 -24.11
N ALA A 262 -4.67 22.89 -24.70
CA ALA A 262 -4.63 23.15 -26.14
C ALA A 262 -4.30 21.88 -26.95
N LYS A 263 -3.38 21.03 -26.46
CA LYS A 263 -3.07 19.73 -27.09
C LYS A 263 -4.24 18.73 -27.00
N ARG A 264 -5.04 18.76 -25.93
CA ARG A 264 -6.30 17.99 -25.84
C ARG A 264 -7.39 18.51 -26.78
N ALA A 265 -7.36 19.80 -27.10
CA ALA A 265 -8.26 20.43 -28.07
C ALA A 265 -7.82 20.24 -29.54
N GLY A 266 -6.70 19.55 -29.81
CA GLY A 266 -6.22 19.29 -31.17
C GLY A 266 -5.70 20.53 -31.92
N LYS A 267 -5.34 21.60 -31.21
CA LYS A 267 -4.85 22.85 -31.80
C LYS A 267 -3.46 22.68 -32.46
N ASP A 268 -3.20 23.51 -33.46
CA ASP A 268 -1.89 23.66 -34.11
C ASP A 268 -0.85 24.30 -33.16
N THR A 269 0.45 24.19 -33.48
CA THR A 269 1.54 24.68 -32.64
C THR A 269 1.48 26.18 -32.39
N THR A 270 1.09 26.97 -33.39
CA THR A 270 0.88 28.42 -33.28
C THR A 270 -0.28 28.78 -32.35
N ALA A 271 -1.42 28.10 -32.45
CA ALA A 271 -2.55 28.29 -31.54
C ALA A 271 -2.27 27.75 -30.12
N ILE A 272 -1.44 26.71 -29.96
CA ILE A 272 -0.96 26.25 -28.65
C ILE A 272 -0.09 27.33 -27.99
N LEU A 273 0.83 27.97 -28.74
CA LEU A 273 1.65 29.07 -28.22
C LEU A 273 0.79 30.29 -27.86
N ALA A 274 -0.22 30.62 -28.67
CA ALA A 274 -1.17 31.69 -28.37
C ALA A 274 -2.00 31.42 -27.09
N ASP A 275 -2.53 30.19 -26.92
CA ASP A 275 -3.23 29.77 -25.71
C ASP A 275 -2.34 29.86 -24.46
N VAL A 276 -1.05 29.47 -24.59
CA VAL A 276 -0.06 29.56 -23.51
C VAL A 276 0.25 31.02 -23.16
N ALA A 277 0.42 31.88 -24.16
CA ALA A 277 0.67 33.30 -23.96
C ALA A 277 -0.52 34.00 -23.30
N GLN A 278 -1.74 33.73 -23.76
CA GLN A 278 -2.98 34.27 -23.18
C GLN A 278 -3.12 33.83 -21.71
N ALA A 279 -2.92 32.55 -21.40
CA ALA A 279 -3.03 32.05 -20.02
C ALA A 279 -1.98 32.65 -19.05
N LEU A 280 -0.83 33.11 -19.56
CA LEU A 280 0.19 33.81 -18.78
C LEU A 280 -0.12 35.32 -18.63
N SER A 281 -0.75 35.91 -19.64
CA SER A 281 -1.27 37.29 -19.61
C SER A 281 -2.45 37.43 -18.65
N ASP A 282 -3.45 36.53 -18.73
CA ASP A 282 -4.63 36.47 -17.86
C ASP A 282 -4.24 36.27 -16.39
N ALA A 283 -3.13 35.59 -16.13
CA ALA A 283 -2.58 35.39 -14.79
C ALA A 283 -1.79 36.61 -14.26
N GLY A 284 -1.58 37.65 -15.07
CA GLY A 284 -0.78 38.83 -14.73
C GLY A 284 0.72 38.53 -14.61
N LYS A 285 1.25 37.55 -15.36
CA LYS A 285 2.61 37.02 -15.19
C LYS A 285 3.44 36.91 -16.48
N MET A 286 3.07 37.64 -17.52
CA MET A 286 3.94 37.80 -18.68
C MET A 286 5.13 38.72 -18.32
N THR A 287 6.35 38.24 -18.54
CA THR A 287 7.58 39.06 -18.48
C THR A 287 8.27 39.03 -19.83
N GLU A 288 9.15 40.00 -20.09
CA GLU A 288 9.88 40.12 -21.36
C GLU A 288 10.73 38.87 -21.67
N ASP A 289 11.30 38.23 -20.64
CA ASP A 289 12.00 36.93 -20.77
C ASP A 289 11.07 35.81 -21.23
N ILE A 290 9.86 35.73 -20.66
CA ILE A 290 8.87 34.68 -20.97
C ILE A 290 8.32 34.89 -22.38
N GLN A 291 8.06 36.15 -22.77
CA GLN A 291 7.67 36.51 -24.13
C GLN A 291 8.78 36.10 -25.13
N SER A 292 10.04 36.45 -24.85
CA SER A 292 11.20 36.06 -25.67
C SER A 292 11.37 34.55 -25.83
N ILE A 293 11.08 33.77 -24.77
CA ILE A 293 11.08 32.30 -24.82
C ILE A 293 9.95 31.76 -25.72
N LEU A 294 8.75 32.35 -25.67
CA LEU A 294 7.62 31.93 -26.50
C LEU A 294 7.81 32.31 -27.97
N ASP A 295 8.33 33.50 -28.25
CA ASP A 295 8.63 33.95 -29.62
C ASP A 295 9.78 33.14 -30.24
N GLY A 296 10.80 32.78 -29.45
CA GLY A 296 11.86 31.86 -29.86
C GLY A 296 11.39 30.42 -30.15
N LEU A 297 10.20 30.04 -29.69
CA LEU A 297 9.54 28.76 -30.01
C LEU A 297 8.58 28.88 -31.22
N SER A 298 8.33 30.10 -31.71
CA SER A 298 7.45 30.41 -32.85
C SER A 298 8.22 30.52 -34.18
N ALA A 299 9.53 30.79 -34.13
CA ALA A 299 10.36 31.04 -35.31
C ALA A 299 10.72 29.75 -36.08
N PRO A 300 10.47 29.66 -37.40
CA PRO A 300 10.99 28.58 -38.23
C PRO A 300 12.49 28.76 -38.52
N SER A 301 13.26 27.67 -38.49
CA SER A 301 14.69 27.68 -38.81
C SER A 301 14.92 27.92 -40.31
N PRO A 302 15.82 28.84 -40.72
CA PRO A 302 16.29 28.91 -42.10
C PRO A 302 17.23 27.74 -42.43
N GLU A 303 17.22 27.30 -43.68
CA GLU A 303 18.01 26.16 -44.16
C GLU A 303 19.49 26.51 -44.44
N ALA A 304 20.34 25.48 -44.55
CA ALA A 304 21.79 25.62 -44.55
C ALA A 304 22.41 25.91 -45.92
N VAL A 305 23.55 26.62 -45.92
CA VAL A 305 24.49 26.73 -47.05
C VAL A 305 25.92 26.51 -46.54
N THR A 306 26.72 25.78 -47.31
CA THR A 306 28.16 25.50 -47.09
C THR A 306 28.88 25.62 -48.47
N PRO A 307 30.21 25.48 -48.63
CA PRO A 307 31.31 25.24 -47.67
C PRO A 307 32.60 26.10 -47.91
N VAL A 308 33.74 25.65 -47.36
CA VAL A 308 35.16 25.87 -47.75
C VAL A 308 35.88 27.19 -47.33
N VAL A 309 36.91 27.08 -46.46
CA VAL A 309 38.36 27.26 -46.76
C VAL A 309 39.20 27.23 -45.45
N GLU A 310 40.32 26.52 -45.56
CA GLU A 310 41.62 26.45 -44.82
C GLU A 310 42.07 27.69 -44.02
N THR A 311 43.07 27.67 -43.11
CA THR A 311 44.06 26.68 -42.62
C THR A 311 43.99 26.58 -41.07
N GLU A 312 44.80 25.92 -40.24
CA GLU A 312 46.00 25.03 -40.27
C GLU A 312 45.76 23.91 -39.19
N GLY A 313 46.62 22.94 -38.85
CA GLY A 313 47.97 22.50 -39.23
C GLY A 313 48.37 21.30 -38.34
N ALA A 314 49.23 20.37 -38.79
CA ALA A 314 49.33 19.02 -38.19
C ALA A 314 50.67 18.66 -37.52
N THR A 315 50.57 18.00 -36.36
CA THR A 315 51.52 17.03 -35.75
C THR A 315 53.00 17.39 -35.56
N LYS A 316 53.44 17.44 -34.29
CA LYS A 316 54.67 16.76 -33.82
C LYS A 316 54.54 16.37 -32.34
N ALA A 317 55.42 15.48 -31.85
CA ALA A 317 55.36 14.87 -30.52
C ALA A 317 56.52 15.30 -29.58
N GLU A 318 56.46 14.75 -28.35
CA GLU A 318 57.50 14.66 -27.29
C GLU A 318 57.46 15.64 -26.09
N SER A 319 57.78 15.06 -24.92
CA SER A 319 58.17 15.65 -23.61
C SER A 319 57.15 16.39 -22.71
N VAL A 320 56.60 15.62 -21.76
CA VAL A 320 56.50 15.86 -20.29
C VAL A 320 56.25 17.30 -19.76
N ALA A 321 55.07 17.50 -19.16
CA ALA A 321 54.85 18.32 -17.96
C ALA A 321 53.65 17.78 -17.16
N GLU A 322 53.68 17.81 -15.83
CA GLU A 322 52.61 17.33 -14.93
C GLU A 322 51.62 18.44 -14.52
N VAL A 323 50.33 18.08 -14.36
CA VAL A 323 49.38 18.61 -13.34
C VAL A 323 48.09 17.76 -13.35
N PRO A 324 47.39 17.56 -12.20
CA PRO A 324 46.44 16.45 -12.00
C PRO A 324 44.97 16.71 -12.46
N PRO A 325 44.13 15.65 -12.56
CA PRO A 325 42.76 15.75 -13.08
C PRO A 325 41.74 16.31 -12.08
N THR A 326 40.75 17.04 -12.61
CA THR A 326 39.55 17.48 -11.88
C THR A 326 38.64 16.29 -11.55
N THR A 327 38.32 16.09 -10.27
CA THR A 327 37.46 14.99 -9.79
C THR A 327 35.97 15.26 -9.97
N GLU A 328 35.21 14.21 -10.34
CA GLU A 328 33.75 14.24 -10.36
C GLU A 328 33.20 14.27 -8.93
N VAL A 329 32.38 15.28 -8.60
CA VAL A 329 31.68 15.34 -7.31
C VAL A 329 30.38 14.53 -7.39
N LYS A 330 30.31 13.42 -6.65
CA LYS A 330 29.07 12.63 -6.53
C LYS A 330 28.07 13.35 -5.64
N GLU A 331 26.92 13.74 -6.20
CA GLU A 331 25.81 14.28 -5.41
C GLU A 331 25.15 13.15 -4.57
N PHE A 332 25.06 13.35 -3.26
CA PHE A 332 24.38 12.41 -2.35
C PHE A 332 22.87 12.36 -2.61
N ASP A 333 22.33 11.15 -2.81
CA ASP A 333 20.96 10.92 -3.27
C ASP A 333 20.17 9.93 -2.41
N ILE A 334 18.83 9.99 -2.47
CA ILE A 334 17.94 9.24 -1.56
C ILE A 334 18.03 7.70 -1.72
N LYS A 335 18.67 7.24 -2.80
CA LYS A 335 18.88 5.83 -3.12
C LYS A 335 20.05 5.22 -2.34
N ASP A 336 21.06 6.02 -1.99
CA ASP A 336 22.26 5.54 -1.31
C ASP A 336 21.91 5.00 0.09
N LEU A 337 20.94 5.65 0.74
CA LEU A 337 20.35 5.25 2.02
C LEU A 337 19.69 3.86 2.03
N ASN A 338 19.52 3.18 0.89
CA ASN A 338 19.01 1.80 0.86
C ASN A 338 20.00 0.77 1.43
N VAL A 339 21.29 1.11 1.53
CA VAL A 339 22.34 0.23 2.07
C VAL A 339 22.21 0.00 3.58
N ILE A 340 21.54 0.91 4.31
CA ILE A 340 21.28 0.76 5.76
C ILE A 340 20.33 -0.42 5.98
N GLU A 341 20.77 -1.48 6.66
CA GLU A 341 20.00 -2.72 6.81
C GLU A 341 18.77 -2.56 7.73
N ASP A 342 18.88 -1.84 8.85
CA ASP A 342 17.74 -1.59 9.74
C ASP A 342 16.65 -0.75 9.04
N LYS A 343 15.43 -1.28 9.04
CA LYS A 343 14.23 -0.66 8.50
C LYS A 343 13.93 0.70 9.16
N MET A 344 14.19 0.83 10.47
CA MET A 344 13.89 2.06 11.22
C MET A 344 14.93 3.15 10.95
N ALA A 345 16.23 2.84 11.02
CA ALA A 345 17.33 3.73 10.64
C ALA A 345 17.19 4.20 9.18
N ARG A 346 16.90 3.29 8.25
CA ARG A 346 16.59 3.61 6.84
C ARG A 346 15.40 4.57 6.70
N GLY A 347 14.38 4.42 7.55
CA GLY A 347 13.22 5.32 7.63
C GLY A 347 13.60 6.71 8.14
N THR A 348 14.31 6.80 9.27
CA THR A 348 14.81 8.05 9.87
C THR A 348 15.71 8.80 8.90
N ALA A 349 16.70 8.13 8.30
CA ALA A 349 17.61 8.74 7.33
C ALA A 349 16.86 9.31 6.11
N LYS A 350 15.89 8.58 5.54
CA LYS A 350 15.10 9.09 4.41
C LYS A 350 14.18 10.25 4.81
N LYS A 351 13.62 10.24 6.03
CA LYS A 351 12.84 11.35 6.59
C LYS A 351 13.71 12.61 6.74
N ALA A 352 14.94 12.46 7.23
CA ALA A 352 15.91 13.55 7.39
C ALA A 352 16.42 14.09 6.04
N PHE A 353 16.79 13.23 5.10
CA PHE A 353 17.16 13.63 3.73
C PHE A 353 16.03 14.43 3.05
N LEU A 354 14.78 13.99 3.21
CA LEU A 354 13.62 14.71 2.69
C LEU A 354 13.28 15.98 3.49
N ALA A 355 13.78 16.17 4.71
CA ALA A 355 13.70 17.43 5.44
C ALA A 355 14.76 18.41 4.91
N ALA A 356 16.04 17.99 4.86
CA ALA A 356 17.16 18.78 4.32
C ALA A 356 16.89 19.26 2.88
N LYS A 357 16.34 18.39 2.02
CA LYS A 357 15.94 18.74 0.64
C LYS A 357 14.78 19.76 0.55
N ARG A 358 14.12 20.10 1.66
CA ARG A 358 13.08 21.14 1.76
C ARG A 358 13.56 22.41 2.48
N SER A 359 14.49 22.29 3.43
CA SER A 359 15.09 23.43 4.15
C SER A 359 16.28 24.06 3.40
N GLY A 360 16.99 23.28 2.57
CA GLY A 360 18.25 23.69 1.92
C GLY A 360 19.50 23.41 2.76
N GLU A 361 19.36 22.68 3.86
CA GLU A 361 20.46 22.25 4.74
C GLU A 361 21.32 21.15 4.11
N ASP A 362 22.51 20.91 4.66
CA ASP A 362 23.38 19.82 4.21
C ASP A 362 22.69 18.45 4.41
N LYS A 363 22.51 17.74 3.30
CA LYS A 363 21.82 16.43 3.25
C LYS A 363 22.54 15.35 4.07
N VAL A 364 23.87 15.39 4.14
CA VAL A 364 24.69 14.39 4.82
C VAL A 364 24.66 14.65 6.32
N GLU A 365 24.86 15.90 6.74
CA GLU A 365 24.90 16.26 8.16
C GLU A 365 23.51 16.17 8.82
N ALA A 366 22.44 16.56 8.11
CA ALA A 366 21.08 16.36 8.60
C ALA A 366 20.72 14.87 8.82
N VAL A 367 21.26 13.97 7.99
CA VAL A 367 21.10 12.51 8.18
C VAL A 367 21.97 12.00 9.32
N ARG A 368 23.23 12.44 9.41
CA ARG A 368 24.16 12.10 10.51
C ARG A 368 23.53 12.44 11.87
N LYS A 369 23.06 13.68 12.01
CA LYS A 369 22.35 14.15 13.21
C LYS A 369 21.09 13.32 13.50
N ALA A 370 20.20 13.14 12.53
CA ALA A 370 18.94 12.42 12.76
C ALA A 370 19.12 10.93 13.13
N LEU A 371 20.21 10.29 12.70
CA LEU A 371 20.56 8.94 13.14
C LEU A 371 21.18 8.92 14.55
N GLY A 372 21.99 9.94 14.90
CA GLY A 372 22.51 10.15 16.25
C GLY A 372 21.40 10.43 17.28
N ASP A 373 20.54 11.42 17.00
CA ASP A 373 19.37 11.79 17.82
C ASP A 373 18.40 10.60 18.04
N ALA A 374 18.39 9.62 17.14
CA ALA A 374 17.58 8.41 17.21
C ALA A 374 18.28 7.20 17.84
N GLY A 375 19.55 7.32 18.25
CA GLY A 375 20.35 6.21 18.81
C GLY A 375 20.65 5.09 17.80
N LYS A 376 20.66 5.41 16.49
CA LYS A 376 20.72 4.43 15.37
C LYS A 376 21.75 4.79 14.32
N LEU A 377 22.84 5.45 14.73
CA LEU A 377 24.04 5.60 13.91
C LEU A 377 24.88 4.32 14.04
N ASP A 378 24.79 3.44 13.04
CA ASP A 378 25.65 2.26 12.96
C ASP A 378 26.93 2.55 12.15
N VAL A 379 27.94 1.69 12.32
CA VAL A 379 29.26 1.81 11.65
C VAL A 379 29.12 1.76 10.12
N ALA A 380 28.04 1.15 9.60
CA ALA A 380 27.74 1.09 8.18
C ALA A 380 27.24 2.44 7.64
N ALA A 381 26.28 3.08 8.33
CA ALA A 381 25.76 4.40 7.99
C ALA A 381 26.82 5.49 8.18
N GLU A 382 27.62 5.42 9.25
CA GLU A 382 28.73 6.36 9.45
C GLU A 382 29.76 6.26 8.31
N LYS A 383 30.19 5.05 7.96
CA LYS A 383 31.09 4.80 6.82
C LYS A 383 30.48 5.28 5.48
N LEU A 384 29.17 5.13 5.31
CA LEU A 384 28.46 5.62 4.13
C LEU A 384 28.46 7.16 4.07
N LEU A 385 28.06 7.83 5.15
CA LEU A 385 28.03 9.30 5.23
C LEU A 385 29.43 9.90 5.05
N ASN A 386 30.46 9.27 5.62
CA ASN A 386 31.85 9.67 5.48
C ASN A 386 32.38 9.49 4.04
N SER A 387 31.76 8.65 3.20
CA SER A 387 32.10 8.52 1.78
C SER A 387 31.57 9.65 0.89
N PHE A 388 30.67 10.50 1.40
CA PHE A 388 30.14 11.68 0.72
C PHE A 388 30.69 13.01 1.27
N THR A 389 31.37 13.01 2.42
CA THR A 389 32.10 14.19 2.92
C THR A 389 33.48 14.29 2.28
N SER A 390 33.77 15.40 1.60
CA SER A 390 35.11 15.73 1.11
C SER A 390 36.11 15.82 2.27
N ALA A 391 37.28 15.19 2.12
CA ALA A 391 38.16 14.84 3.23
C ALA A 391 38.62 16.03 4.11
N ALA A 392 38.30 15.96 5.39
CA ALA A 392 38.93 16.73 6.47
C ALA A 392 38.93 15.91 7.78
N ALA A 393 40.13 15.67 8.33
CA ALA A 393 40.42 15.11 9.67
C ALA A 393 39.88 13.72 10.05
N GLU A 394 40.75 12.71 9.92
CA GLU A 394 40.92 11.67 10.96
C GLU A 394 42.05 12.12 11.93
N PRO A 395 42.33 11.42 13.05
CA PRO A 395 41.39 11.10 14.14
C PRO A 395 42.01 11.45 15.52
N SER A 396 41.21 11.35 16.59
CA SER A 396 41.76 11.32 17.97
C SER A 396 41.11 10.22 18.83
N GLN A 397 41.97 9.32 19.31
CA GLN A 397 41.71 8.30 20.34
C GLN A 397 42.84 8.41 21.39
N PRO A 398 42.74 7.75 22.55
CA PRO A 398 41.59 7.71 23.45
C PRO A 398 42.02 8.00 24.90
N THR A 399 41.10 7.96 25.85
CA THR A 399 41.42 7.71 27.27
C THR A 399 40.57 6.57 27.82
N ALA A 400 41.24 5.58 28.42
CA ALA A 400 40.63 4.62 29.35
C ALA A 400 40.08 5.37 30.58
N VAL A 401 39.23 4.79 31.45
CA VAL A 401 39.39 3.60 32.31
C VAL A 401 38.02 2.87 32.34
N GLU A 402 37.90 1.57 32.08
CA GLU A 402 37.93 0.46 33.06
C GLU A 402 36.96 0.64 34.27
N LYS A 403 36.19 -0.35 34.76
CA LYS A 403 36.04 -1.78 34.38
C LYS A 403 34.83 -2.44 35.09
N THR A 404 34.35 -3.57 34.53
CA THR A 404 33.73 -4.75 35.19
C THR A 404 32.28 -4.75 35.73
N ALA A 405 31.61 -5.87 35.40
CA ALA A 405 30.78 -6.74 36.27
C ALA A 405 29.27 -6.44 36.49
N GLU A 406 28.45 -7.20 35.76
CA GLU A 406 27.24 -7.90 36.26
C GLU A 406 27.61 -8.98 37.32
N PRO A 407 26.64 -9.73 37.92
CA PRO A 407 25.28 -9.38 38.36
C PRO A 407 25.02 -9.78 39.84
N THR A 408 23.83 -9.47 40.39
CA THR A 408 23.19 -10.34 41.41
C THR A 408 21.67 -10.19 41.46
N GLU A 409 21.01 -11.27 41.89
CA GLU A 409 19.61 -11.31 42.33
C GLU A 409 19.48 -10.79 43.77
N GLU A 410 18.32 -10.26 44.16
CA GLU A 410 17.42 -10.88 45.14
C GLU A 410 16.13 -10.04 45.31
N ALA A 411 15.12 -10.59 45.99
CA ALA A 411 13.81 -9.96 46.17
C ALA A 411 13.46 -9.82 47.66
N ALA A 412 12.80 -8.73 48.06
CA ALA A 412 11.74 -8.71 49.09
C ALA A 412 11.16 -7.30 49.35
N ALA A 413 9.82 -7.24 49.35
CA ALA A 413 8.93 -6.55 50.30
C ALA A 413 9.19 -5.10 50.80
N GLU A 414 8.12 -4.30 50.69
CA GLU A 414 7.78 -3.11 51.51
C GLU A 414 8.69 -1.86 51.36
N SER A 415 8.17 -0.63 51.40
CA SER A 415 7.01 -0.11 52.17
C SER A 415 6.34 1.11 51.51
N LEU A 416 5.25 1.60 52.13
CA LEU A 416 4.41 2.70 51.64
C LEU A 416 5.10 4.07 51.68
N ALA A 417 4.89 4.87 50.64
CA ALA A 417 5.09 6.32 50.68
C ALA A 417 4.00 7.05 49.87
N ALA A 418 3.24 7.90 50.56
CA ALA A 418 2.43 8.97 49.98
C ALA A 418 3.20 10.30 50.20
N SER A 419 3.04 11.38 49.44
CA SER A 419 2.10 11.70 48.35
C SER A 419 2.64 12.89 47.53
N GLU A 420 2.41 12.93 46.23
CA GLU A 420 2.41 14.17 45.43
C GLU A 420 1.13 14.23 44.57
N PRO A 421 0.63 15.43 44.20
CA PRO A 421 -0.69 15.56 43.58
C PRO A 421 -0.71 15.00 42.15
N ALA A 422 -1.81 14.35 41.78
CA ALA A 422 -1.97 13.75 40.46
C ALA A 422 -2.00 14.82 39.35
N GLU A 423 -0.94 14.86 38.53
CA GLU A 423 -1.11 15.22 37.13
C GLU A 423 -1.93 14.10 36.47
N ASP A 424 -3.02 14.47 35.78
CA ASP A 424 -3.98 13.49 35.22
C ASP A 424 -3.27 12.57 34.21
N LEU A 425 -3.15 11.28 34.56
CA LEU A 425 -2.59 10.27 33.67
C LEU A 425 -3.41 10.21 32.37
N PRO A 426 -2.76 10.05 31.20
CA PRO A 426 -3.45 10.05 29.92
C PRO A 426 -4.55 8.98 29.88
N LEU A 427 -5.64 9.28 29.17
CA LEU A 427 -6.76 8.36 28.97
C LEU A 427 -6.25 7.05 28.36
N PHE A 428 -6.51 5.94 29.05
CA PHE A 428 -6.12 4.57 28.65
C PHE A 428 -6.63 4.21 27.24
N GLU A 429 -6.01 3.22 26.61
CA GLU A 429 -6.45 2.70 25.33
C GLU A 429 -7.67 1.78 25.49
N ILE A 430 -8.58 1.81 24.50
CA ILE A 430 -9.74 0.90 24.43
C ILE A 430 -9.34 -0.59 24.38
N ALA A 431 -8.07 -0.88 24.05
CA ALA A 431 -7.52 -2.22 24.08
C ALA A 431 -7.38 -2.79 25.51
N GLU A 432 -7.20 -1.94 26.53
CA GLU A 432 -7.05 -2.37 27.92
C GLU A 432 -8.37 -2.94 28.48
N LEU A 433 -9.52 -2.50 27.93
CA LEU A 433 -10.85 -3.07 28.21
C LEU A 433 -11.09 -4.46 27.58
N ASN A 434 -10.12 -5.04 26.86
CA ASN A 434 -10.27 -6.40 26.29
C ASN A 434 -10.19 -7.49 27.36
N GLY A 435 -9.59 -7.24 28.53
CA GLY A 435 -9.46 -8.22 29.61
C GLY A 435 -10.75 -8.55 30.36
N ILE A 436 -11.88 -7.91 30.02
CA ILE A 436 -13.19 -8.24 30.57
C ILE A 436 -13.72 -9.49 29.86
N ASP A 437 -13.95 -10.58 30.58
CA ASP A 437 -14.31 -11.88 29.98
C ASP A 437 -15.69 -11.88 29.29
N ASP A 438 -16.76 -11.39 29.94
CA ASP A 438 -18.10 -11.36 29.32
C ASP A 438 -18.14 -10.44 28.09
N LYS A 439 -18.50 -11.00 26.93
CA LYS A 439 -18.69 -10.29 25.66
C LYS A 439 -19.61 -9.07 25.81
N MET A 440 -20.68 -9.18 26.58
CA MET A 440 -21.67 -8.10 26.73
C MET A 440 -21.17 -6.99 27.68
N THR A 441 -20.55 -7.34 28.81
CA THR A 441 -19.86 -6.38 29.70
C THR A 441 -18.72 -5.66 28.96
N ARG A 442 -17.90 -6.40 28.19
CA ARG A 442 -16.82 -5.87 27.33
C ARG A 442 -17.37 -4.88 26.28
N GLY A 443 -18.49 -5.21 25.64
CA GLY A 443 -19.18 -4.33 24.70
C GLY A 443 -19.74 -3.05 25.35
N MET A 444 -20.39 -3.18 26.50
CA MET A 444 -20.94 -2.05 27.26
C MET A 444 -19.83 -1.12 27.78
N ALA A 445 -18.75 -1.66 28.33
CA ALA A 445 -17.58 -0.88 28.76
C ALA A 445 -16.99 -0.07 27.59
N LYS A 446 -16.78 -0.70 26.42
CA LYS A 446 -16.30 -0.01 25.22
C LYS A 446 -17.26 1.09 24.74
N LYS A 447 -18.57 0.89 24.87
CA LYS A 447 -19.60 1.90 24.54
C LYS A 447 -19.55 3.11 25.47
N ILE A 448 -19.36 2.89 26.78
CA ILE A 448 -19.22 3.95 27.80
C ILE A 448 -17.90 4.72 27.60
N TYR A 449 -16.77 4.01 27.45
CA TYR A 449 -15.48 4.63 27.14
C TYR A 449 -15.55 5.51 25.87
N MET A 450 -16.20 5.03 24.81
CA MET A 450 -16.39 5.81 23.58
C MET A 450 -17.38 6.97 23.71
N ALA A 451 -18.22 7.00 24.75
CA ALA A 451 -19.02 8.17 25.09
C ALA A 451 -18.17 9.22 25.84
N GLY A 452 -17.44 8.82 26.88
CA GLY A 452 -16.55 9.70 27.63
C GLY A 452 -15.45 10.32 26.76
N LYS A 453 -14.83 9.53 25.87
CA LYS A 453 -13.82 9.99 24.90
C LYS A 453 -14.36 10.95 23.82
N ARG A 454 -15.68 11.07 23.65
CA ARG A 454 -16.32 12.08 22.78
C ARG A 454 -16.74 13.35 23.53
N ALA A 455 -16.64 13.32 24.85
CA ALA A 455 -16.97 14.43 25.75
C ALA A 455 -15.72 15.01 26.44
N ASP A 456 -14.53 14.61 25.98
CA ASP A 456 -13.20 15.01 26.50
C ASP A 456 -13.05 14.86 28.04
N LYS A 457 -13.73 13.84 28.60
CA LYS A 457 -13.68 13.48 30.04
C LYS A 457 -12.29 13.00 30.48
N SER A 458 -11.96 13.25 31.75
CA SER A 458 -10.70 12.79 32.35
C SER A 458 -10.65 11.26 32.53
N ARG A 459 -9.45 10.71 32.79
CA ARG A 459 -9.26 9.27 33.06
C ARG A 459 -10.14 8.78 34.21
N THR A 460 -10.21 9.56 35.29
CA THR A 460 -10.98 9.26 36.49
C THR A 460 -12.50 9.36 36.26
N GLU A 461 -12.95 10.36 35.50
CA GLU A 461 -14.36 10.50 35.12
C GLU A 461 -14.84 9.34 34.23
N VAL A 462 -14.03 8.87 33.29
CA VAL A 462 -14.38 7.73 32.44
C VAL A 462 -14.45 6.43 33.24
N ILE A 463 -13.59 6.24 34.24
CA ILE A 463 -13.65 5.07 35.15
C ILE A 463 -14.87 5.15 36.08
N ALA A 464 -15.26 6.35 36.54
CA ALA A 464 -16.49 6.56 37.29
C ALA A 464 -17.75 6.24 36.45
N ASP A 465 -17.82 6.73 35.20
CA ASP A 465 -18.88 6.39 34.24
C ASP A 465 -18.96 4.87 34.02
N LEU A 466 -17.81 4.19 33.88
CA LEU A 466 -17.72 2.74 33.69
C LEU A 466 -18.26 1.97 34.90
N ARG A 467 -17.81 2.32 36.12
CA ARG A 467 -18.32 1.70 37.35
C ARG A 467 -19.83 1.92 37.50
N ALA A 468 -20.32 3.13 37.24
CA ALA A 468 -21.75 3.46 37.32
C ALA A 468 -22.59 2.63 36.34
N GLY A 469 -22.26 2.66 35.05
CA GLY A 469 -23.03 1.96 34.01
C GLY A 469 -23.00 0.44 34.14
N LEU A 470 -21.86 -0.14 34.55
CA LEU A 470 -21.79 -1.59 34.79
C LEU A 470 -22.51 -2.02 36.07
N THR A 471 -22.58 -1.16 37.09
CA THR A 471 -23.40 -1.40 38.29
C THR A 471 -24.89 -1.31 37.97
N GLU A 472 -25.32 -0.31 37.18
CA GLU A 472 -26.72 -0.15 36.75
C GLU A 472 -27.19 -1.35 35.90
N ALA A 473 -26.31 -1.92 35.07
CA ALA A 473 -26.58 -3.15 34.31
C ALA A 473 -26.53 -4.44 35.14
N GLY A 474 -26.08 -4.40 36.40
CA GLY A 474 -25.86 -5.60 37.24
C GLY A 474 -24.72 -6.49 36.75
N LYS A 475 -23.68 -5.91 36.12
CA LYS A 475 -22.57 -6.59 35.43
C LYS A 475 -21.18 -6.18 35.92
N LEU A 476 -21.08 -5.76 37.18
CA LEU A 476 -19.80 -5.43 37.81
C LEU A 476 -19.32 -6.60 38.68
N ASP A 477 -18.77 -7.62 38.04
CA ASP A 477 -18.13 -8.76 38.71
C ASP A 477 -16.78 -8.37 39.35
N ASP A 478 -16.33 -9.10 40.38
CA ASP A 478 -15.09 -8.81 41.10
C ASP A 478 -13.85 -8.73 40.18
N ALA A 479 -13.80 -9.56 39.12
CA ALA A 479 -12.74 -9.52 38.11
C ALA A 479 -12.79 -8.23 37.27
N THR A 480 -13.98 -7.80 36.85
CA THR A 480 -14.19 -6.54 36.13
C THR A 480 -13.86 -5.34 37.02
N ALA A 481 -14.20 -5.39 38.31
CA ALA A 481 -13.81 -4.38 39.29
C ALA A 481 -12.29 -4.31 39.48
N ALA A 482 -11.59 -5.45 39.54
CA ALA A 482 -10.12 -5.49 39.62
C ALA A 482 -9.46 -4.83 38.40
N ILE A 483 -9.96 -5.09 37.18
CA ILE A 483 -9.47 -4.45 35.95
C ILE A 483 -9.66 -2.92 36.02
N LEU A 484 -10.83 -2.45 36.47
CA LEU A 484 -11.08 -1.01 36.63
C LEU A 484 -10.19 -0.36 37.72
N ASN A 485 -9.79 -1.11 38.75
CA ASN A 485 -8.85 -0.64 39.79
C ASN A 485 -7.41 -0.53 39.26
N ASN A 486 -6.98 -1.47 38.41
CA ASN A 486 -5.69 -1.40 37.73
C ASN A 486 -5.65 -0.18 36.79
N LEU A 487 -6.72 0.01 36.00
CA LEU A 487 -6.90 1.20 35.16
C LEU A 487 -6.93 2.52 35.94
N GLU A 488 -7.41 2.53 37.19
CA GLU A 488 -7.41 3.72 38.06
C GLU A 488 -6.02 4.01 38.66
N SER A 489 -5.25 2.96 38.98
CA SER A 489 -3.90 3.09 39.55
C SER A 489 -2.77 3.23 38.52
N GLY A 490 -3.01 2.89 37.24
CA GLY A 490 -2.02 3.00 36.16
C GLY A 490 -1.03 1.85 36.06
N ASN A 491 -1.38 0.65 36.59
CA ASN A 491 -0.61 -0.59 36.49
C ASN A 491 -1.22 -1.58 35.50
#